data_AF-A0A1H9SS55-F1
#
_entry.id   AF-A0A1H9SS55-F1
#
_cell.length_a   1.000
_cell.length_b   1.000
_cell.length_c   1.000
_cell.angle_alpha   90.00
_cell.angle_beta   90.00
_cell.angle_gamma   90.00
#
_symmetry.space_group_name_H-M   'P 1'
#
loop_
_entity.id
_entity.type
_entity.pdbx_description
1 polymer ?
#
loop_
_entity_poly.entity_id
_entity_poly.type
_entity_poly.pdbx_seq_one_letter_code
_entity_poly.pdbx_strand_id
1 'polypeptide(L)' 'MTNKEAIEVIKSNYPPENYTLLREALDLAIKSLEEDSK' A
#
# COMPACT_ATOMS: atom_id res chain seq x y z
N MET A 1 -1.43 -8.88 -12.60
CA MET A 1 -1.18 -8.36 -11.26
C MET A 1 -2.52 -8.31 -10.55
N THR A 2 -2.67 -9.08 -9.47
CA THR A 2 -3.83 -9.07 -8.57
C THR A 2 -3.66 -7.97 -7.52
N ASN A 3 -4.75 -7.52 -6.89
CA ASN A 3 -4.67 -6.56 -5.79
C ASN A 3 -3.78 -7.07 -4.66
N LYS A 4 -3.80 -8.38 -4.38
CA LYS A 4 -2.90 -9.02 -3.42
C LYS A 4 -1.43 -8.86 -3.79
N GLU A 5 -1.08 -9.10 -5.06
CA GLU A 5 0.29 -8.88 -5.55
C GLU A 5 0.70 -7.41 -5.46
N ALA A 6 -0.21 -6.47 -5.75
CA ALA A 6 0.08 -5.05 -5.63
C ALA A 6 0.36 -4.62 -4.18
N ILE A 7 -0.44 -5.12 -3.21
CA ILE A 7 -0.24 -4.85 -1.78
C ILE A 7 1.11 -5.38 -1.30
N GLU A 8 1.49 -6.60 -1.69
CA GLU A 8 2.79 -7.19 -1.32
C GLU A 8 3.98 -6.39 -1.87
N VAL A 9 3.87 -5.90 -3.11
CA VAL A 9 4.89 -5.02 -3.71
C VAL A 9 5.01 -3.72 -2.92
N ILE A 10 3.89 -3.08 -2.57
CA ILE A 10 3.91 -1.84 -1.77
C ILE A 10 4.56 -2.09 -0.41
N LYS A 11 4.12 -3.11 0.33
CA LYS A 11 4.65 -3.45 1.67
C LYS A 11 6.15 -3.79 1.63
N SER A 12 6.60 -4.48 0.59
CA SER A 12 8.02 -4.84 0.41
C SER A 12 8.92 -3.65 0.08
N ASN A 13 8.34 -2.55 -0.40
CA ASN A 13 9.06 -1.34 -0.80
C ASN A 13 8.68 -0.12 0.06
N TYR A 14 8.19 -0.37 1.29
CA TYR A 14 7.72 0.70 2.15
C TYR A 14 8.86 1.70 2.46
N PRO A 15 8.63 3.01 2.24
CA PRO A 15 9.67 4.00 2.46
C PRO A 15 9.96 4.17 3.96
N PRO A 16 11.15 4.70 4.31
CA PRO A 16 11.52 4.96 5.70
C PRO A 16 10.51 5.86 6.44
N GLU A 17 10.50 5.78 7.77
CA GLU A 17 9.46 6.40 8.61
C GLU A 17 9.38 7.93 8.53
N ASN A 18 10.47 8.59 8.14
CA ASN A 18 10.51 10.04 7.94
C ASN A 18 9.76 10.51 6.68
N TYR A 19 9.32 9.59 5.81
CA TYR A 19 8.45 9.89 4.66
C TYR A 19 6.97 9.82 5.05
N THR A 20 6.57 10.53 6.10
CA THR A 20 5.26 10.37 6.76
C THR A 20 4.08 10.50 5.78
N LEU A 21 4.03 11.57 4.99
CA LEU A 21 2.94 11.79 4.02
C LEU A 21 2.90 10.73 2.90
N LEU A 22 4.06 10.23 2.47
CA LEU A 22 4.11 9.18 1.47
C LEU A 22 3.61 7.85 2.05
N ARG A 23 3.99 7.51 3.29
CA ARG A 23 3.49 6.32 3.98
C ARG A 23 1.97 6.38 4.17
N GLU A 24 1.44 7.53 4.58
CA GLU A 24 -0.01 7.74 4.70
C GLU A 24 -0.74 7.53 3.36
N ALA A 25 -0.18 8.04 2.26
CA ALA A 25 -0.75 7.82 0.93
C ALA A 25 -0.73 6.33 0.52
N LEU A 26 0.35 5.61 0.86
CA LEU A 26 0.47 4.18 0.61
C LEU A 26 -0.50 3.35 1.48
N ASP A 27 -0.72 3.75 2.73
CA ASP A 27 -1.69 3.11 3.62
C ASP A 27 -3.12 3.23 3.05
N LEU A 28 -3.49 4.41 2.55
CA LEU A 28 -4.78 4.64 1.88
C LEU A 28 -4.92 3.80 0.61
N ALA A 29 -3.85 3.69 -0.18
CA ALA A 29 -3.84 2.88 -1.39
C ALA A 29 -4.01 1.38 -1.08
N ILE A 30 -3.32 0.87 -0.07
CA ILE A 30 -3.48 -0.53 0.40
C ILE A 30 -4.93 -0.77 0.83
N LYS A 31 -5.50 0.13 1.63
CA LYS A 31 -6.89 -0.01 2.11
C LYS A 31 -7.89 -0.05 0.96
N SER A 32 -7.74 0.83 -0.03
CA SER A 32 -8.61 0.81 -1.23
C SER A 32 -8.51 -0.51 -1.99
N LEU A 33 -7.29 -1.04 -2.16
CA LEU A 33 -7.06 -2.31 -2.85
C LEU A 33 -7.65 -3.52 -2.10
N GLU A 34 -7.62 -3.49 -0.76
CA GLU A 34 -8.23 -4.50 0.10
C GLU A 34 -9.77 -4.45 0.05
N GLU A 35 -10.34 -3.26 -0.05
CA GLU A 35 -11.79 -3.05 -0.17
C GLU A 35 -12.32 -3.47 -1.55
N ASP A 36 -11.59 -3.20 -2.63
CA ASP A 36 -11.94 -3.60 -4.01
C ASP A 36 -11.85 -5.12 -4.25
N SER A 37 -11.20 -5.88 -3.35
CA SER A 37 -11.07 -7.34 -3.44
C SER A 37 -12.17 -8.12 -2.70
N LYS A 38 -13.15 -7.44 -2.12
CA LYS A 38 -14.35 -8.03 -1.50
C LYS A 38 -15.51 -8.08 -2.49
#